data_AF-A0AAV0H987-F1
#
_entry.id   AF-A0AAV0H987-F1
#
_cell.length_a   1.000
_cell.length_b   1.000
_cell.length_c   1.000
_cell.angle_alpha   90.00
_cell.angle_beta   90.00
_cell.angle_gamma   90.00
#
_symmetry.space_group_name_H-M   'P 1'
#
loop_
_entity.id
_entity.type
_entity.pdbx_description
1 polymer ?
#
loop_
_entity_poly.entity_id
_entity_poly.type
_entity_poly.pdbx_seq_one_letter_code
_entity_poly.pdbx_strand_id
1 'polypeptide(L)'
;MASGLVRIALECDKKQGEDNHRQSAGNSSSAVRLLEEQSWRAYCNGKKCGFAGRKECGAKEWKLLNALEPISMGAGVMPSYGEGERTEIMYMRAKFERIVGSRDSEAFYMLNPDSNGAPELSIYLLRV
;
A
#
# COMPACT_ATOMS: atom_id res chain seq x y z
N MET A 1 3.71 16.06 -19.86
CA MET A 1 3.27 14.82 -19.19
C MET A 1 2.46 15.24 -17.98
N ALA A 2 1.26 14.68 -17.78
CA ALA A 2 0.24 15.26 -16.90
C ALA A 2 0.70 15.34 -15.43
N SER A 3 0.83 16.55 -14.90
CA SER A 3 1.14 16.88 -13.51
C SER A 3 -0.08 16.66 -12.60
N GLY A 4 -0.60 15.44 -12.54
CA GLY A 4 -1.76 15.10 -11.73
C GLY A 4 -1.35 14.49 -10.40
N LEU A 5 -1.71 15.13 -9.28
CA LEU A 5 -1.61 14.54 -7.94
C LEU A 5 -2.29 13.16 -7.95
N VAL A 6 -1.55 12.10 -7.64
CA VAL A 6 -2.07 10.73 -7.57
C VAL A 6 -2.51 10.45 -6.13
N ARG A 7 -3.76 10.02 -5.96
CA ARG A 7 -4.36 9.65 -4.69
C ARG A 7 -4.81 8.20 -4.78
N ILE A 8 -4.19 7.34 -3.99
CA ILE A 8 -4.56 5.93 -3.87
C ILE A 8 -5.29 5.78 -2.55
N ALA A 9 -6.53 5.27 -2.58
CA ALA A 9 -7.25 4.89 -1.37
C ALA A 9 -7.45 3.37 -1.36
N LEU A 10 -7.10 2.75 -0.25
CA LEU A 10 -7.29 1.33 0.03
C LEU A 10 -8.35 1.24 1.12
N GLU A 11 -9.54 0.80 0.75
CA GLU A 11 -10.68 0.66 1.64
C GLU A 11 -10.89 -0.82 2.02
N CYS A 12 -11.09 -1.12 3.29
CA CYS A 12 -11.55 -2.43 3.75
C CYS A 12 -12.84 -2.27 4.54
N ASP A 13 -13.78 -3.20 4.38
CA ASP A 13 -15.05 -3.17 5.10
C ASP A 13 -14.86 -3.55 6.58
N LYS A 14 -15.39 -2.74 7.49
CA LYS A 14 -15.46 -3.04 8.92
C LYS A 14 -16.53 -4.10 9.13
N LYS A 15 -16.13 -5.33 9.46
CA LYS A 15 -17.07 -6.38 9.87
C LYS A 15 -17.78 -5.96 11.16
N GLN A 16 -18.94 -5.33 11.06
CA GLN A 16 -19.84 -5.04 12.18
C GLN A 16 -20.77 -6.24 12.39
N GLY A 17 -20.57 -6.96 13.51
CA GLY A 17 -21.60 -7.71 14.24
C GLY A 17 -22.19 -8.97 13.60
N GLU A 18 -21.74 -10.14 14.06
CA GLU A 18 -22.63 -11.30 14.23
C GLU A 18 -22.75 -11.62 15.73
N ASP A 19 -23.42 -10.73 16.46
CA ASP A 19 -24.11 -11.12 17.69
C ASP A 19 -25.35 -11.94 17.29
N ASN A 20 -25.16 -13.24 17.04
CA ASN A 20 -26.01 -14.30 17.56
C ASN A 20 -25.71 -15.64 16.86
N HIS A 21 -25.16 -16.55 17.67
CA HIS A 21 -25.33 -17.99 17.61
C HIS A 21 -24.40 -18.80 16.67
N ARG A 22 -23.48 -19.53 17.33
CA ARG A 22 -22.77 -20.77 16.93
C ARG A 22 -21.36 -20.64 16.36
N GLN A 23 -20.41 -20.52 17.30
CA GLN A 23 -19.25 -21.41 17.46
C GLN A 23 -18.62 -21.99 16.17
N SER A 24 -17.49 -21.41 15.73
CA SER A 24 -16.19 -22.10 15.59
C SER A 24 -15.18 -21.23 14.84
N ALA A 25 -13.95 -21.17 15.35
CA ALA A 25 -12.74 -20.56 14.77
C ALA A 25 -12.71 -19.01 14.66
N GLY A 26 -12.32 -18.38 15.77
CA GLY A 26 -12.20 -16.93 15.87
C GLY A 26 -11.11 -16.30 14.99
N ASN A 27 -11.40 -15.09 14.51
CA ASN A 27 -10.45 -14.00 14.68
C ASN A 27 -11.19 -12.66 14.68
N SER A 28 -11.16 -12.02 15.84
CA SER A 28 -11.58 -10.65 16.10
C SER A 28 -10.98 -9.67 15.08
N SER A 29 -11.81 -9.13 14.18
CA SER A 29 -11.47 -7.99 13.31
C SER A 29 -11.17 -6.70 14.08
N SER A 30 -11.35 -6.68 15.41
CA SER A 30 -10.94 -5.60 16.31
C SER A 30 -9.47 -5.68 16.77
N ALA A 31 -8.74 -6.77 16.44
CA ALA A 31 -7.37 -7.01 16.87
C ALA A 31 -6.30 -6.86 15.76
N VAL A 32 -6.70 -6.92 14.48
CA VAL A 32 -5.77 -6.88 13.35
C VAL A 32 -5.43 -5.42 13.01
N ARG A 33 -4.13 -5.10 12.97
CA ARG A 33 -3.66 -3.75 12.63
C ARG A 33 -4.12 -3.38 11.23
N LEU A 34 -4.35 -2.10 10.97
CA LEU A 34 -4.82 -1.65 9.66
C LEU A 34 -3.92 -2.18 8.53
N LEU A 35 -2.60 -2.14 8.70
CA LEU A 35 -1.62 -2.68 7.73
C LEU A 35 -1.59 -4.22 7.60
N GLU A 36 -2.22 -4.96 8.50
CA GLU A 36 -2.23 -6.43 8.51
C GLU A 36 -3.42 -7.01 7.74
N GLU A 37 -4.35 -6.17 7.28
CA GLU A 37 -5.53 -6.58 6.55
C GLU A 37 -5.16 -7.20 5.18
N GLN A 38 -5.79 -8.33 4.86
CA GLN A 38 -5.43 -9.14 3.69
C GLN A 38 -6.12 -8.68 2.41
N SER A 39 -7.26 -7.98 2.50
CA SER A 39 -8.04 -7.56 1.33
C SER A 39 -8.42 -6.09 1.40
N TRP A 40 -8.17 -5.38 0.31
CA TRP A 40 -8.44 -3.96 0.13
C TRP A 40 -9.13 -3.71 -1.20
N ARG A 41 -10.04 -2.76 -1.22
CA ARG A 41 -10.61 -2.17 -2.42
C ARG A 41 -9.76 -0.96 -2.78
N ALA A 42 -9.14 -0.98 -3.95
CA ALA A 42 -8.26 0.09 -4.39
C ALA A 42 -9.03 1.11 -5.24
N TYR A 43 -8.84 2.39 -4.92
CA TYR A 43 -9.33 3.53 -5.68
C TYR A 43 -8.17 4.42 -6.06
N CYS A 44 -8.10 4.79 -7.33
CA CYS A 44 -7.10 5.69 -7.87
C CYS A 44 -7.81 6.97 -8.32
N ASN A 45 -7.51 8.10 -7.70
CA ASN A 45 -8.13 9.40 -7.96
C ASN A 45 -9.67 9.35 -7.92
N GLY A 46 -10.22 8.59 -6.96
CA GLY A 46 -11.67 8.40 -6.79
C GLY A 46 -12.32 7.37 -7.72
N LYS A 47 -11.56 6.75 -8.64
CA LYS A 47 -12.05 5.68 -9.51
C LYS A 47 -11.67 4.32 -8.94
N LYS A 48 -12.61 3.38 -8.88
CA LYS A 48 -12.34 2.01 -8.45
C LYS A 48 -11.37 1.35 -9.42
N CYS A 49 -10.20 0.97 -8.93
CA CYS A 49 -9.10 0.42 -9.72
C CYS A 49 -8.94 -1.10 -9.54
N GLY A 50 -9.59 -1.68 -8.53
CA GLY A 50 -9.64 -3.13 -8.34
C GLY A 50 -9.55 -3.52 -6.86
N PHE A 51 -8.93 -4.68 -6.63
CA PHE A 51 -8.61 -5.18 -5.30
C PHE A 51 -7.09 -5.19 -5.10
N ALA A 52 -6.64 -4.89 -3.90
CA ALA A 52 -5.26 -5.05 -3.47
C ALA A 52 -5.22 -6.02 -2.29
N GLY A 53 -4.14 -6.77 -2.19
CA GLY A 53 -3.92 -7.71 -1.09
C GLY A 53 -2.54 -7.52 -0.50
N ARG A 54 -2.41 -7.84 0.78
CA ARG A 54 -1.09 -7.89 1.40
C ARG A 54 -0.31 -9.04 0.77
N LYS A 55 0.90 -8.75 0.26
CA LYS A 55 1.81 -9.76 -0.26
C LYS A 55 2.95 -9.98 0.71
N GLU A 56 3.20 -11.22 1.08
CA GLU A 56 4.40 -11.58 1.83
C GLU A 56 5.63 -11.53 0.92
N CYS A 57 6.72 -10.94 1.41
CA CYS A 57 7.97 -10.85 0.66
C CYS A 57 8.71 -12.18 0.74
N GLY A 58 8.76 -12.91 -0.37
CA GLY A 58 9.57 -14.11 -0.50
C GLY A 58 11.04 -13.80 -0.75
N ALA A 59 11.85 -14.85 -0.96
CA ALA A 59 13.29 -14.70 -1.21
C ALA A 59 13.61 -13.85 -2.46
N LYS A 60 12.72 -13.83 -3.46
CA LYS A 60 12.87 -13.04 -4.69
C LYS A 60 12.63 -11.55 -4.41
N GLU A 61 11.56 -11.23 -3.68
CA GLU A 61 11.23 -9.87 -3.27
C GLU A 61 12.30 -9.29 -2.35
N TRP A 62 12.83 -10.09 -1.41
CA TRP A 62 13.94 -9.67 -0.54
C TRP A 62 15.21 -9.32 -1.32
N LYS A 63 15.56 -10.08 -2.36
CA LYS A 63 16.70 -9.73 -3.24
C LYS A 63 16.49 -8.37 -3.90
N LEU A 64 15.27 -8.09 -4.35
CA LEU A 64 14.93 -6.79 -4.94
C LEU A 64 14.97 -5.67 -3.91
N LEU A 65 14.41 -5.87 -2.71
CA LEU A 65 14.45 -4.88 -1.63
C LEU A 65 15.89 -4.58 -1.19
N ASN A 66 16.75 -5.59 -1.11
CA ASN A 66 18.18 -5.42 -0.81
C ASN A 66 18.91 -4.68 -1.94
N ALA A 67 18.59 -4.93 -3.20
CA ALA A 67 19.15 -4.16 -4.32
C ALA A 67 18.70 -2.69 -4.30
N LEU A 68 17.53 -2.39 -3.73
CA LEU A 68 17.00 -1.04 -3.57
C LEU A 68 17.53 -0.31 -2.34
N GLU A 69 18.13 -1.01 -1.38
CA GLU A 69 18.69 -0.46 -0.13
C GLU A 69 19.61 0.76 -0.33
N PRO A 70 20.54 0.82 -1.31
CA PRO A 70 21.39 2.00 -1.52
C PRO A 70 20.66 3.21 -2.13
N ILE A 71 19.46 3.03 -2.70
CA ILE A 71 18.78 4.06 -3.49
C ILE A 71 17.95 4.98 -2.61
N SER A 72 18.46 6.13 -2.20
CA SER A 72 17.74 6.98 -1.23
C SER A 72 16.39 7.50 -1.73
N MET A 73 16.31 7.99 -2.97
CA MET A 73 15.09 8.48 -3.63
C MET A 73 15.22 8.32 -5.16
N GLY A 74 14.10 8.15 -5.86
CA GLY A 74 14.04 8.12 -7.33
C GLY A 74 13.11 7.04 -7.87
N ALA A 75 12.99 7.00 -9.19
CA ALA A 75 12.29 5.95 -9.93
C ALA A 75 13.24 5.32 -10.94
N GLY A 76 13.07 4.04 -11.22
CA GLY A 76 13.92 3.32 -12.15
C GLY A 76 13.37 1.96 -12.53
N VAL A 77 14.11 1.27 -13.39
CA VAL A 77 13.84 -0.12 -13.76
C VAL A 77 14.94 -1.01 -13.22
N MET A 78 14.56 -2.17 -12.70
CA MET A 78 15.46 -3.25 -12.35
C MET A 78 15.15 -4.49 -13.17
N PRO A 79 16.15 -5.32 -13.49
CA PRO A 79 15.90 -6.63 -14.06
C PRO A 79 15.13 -7.51 -13.06
N SER A 80 14.04 -8.15 -13.48
CA SER A 80 13.40 -9.20 -12.69
C SER A 80 14.34 -10.40 -12.56
N TYR A 81 14.44 -10.95 -11.35
CA TYR A 81 15.18 -12.18 -11.06
C TYR A 81 14.34 -13.46 -11.29
N GLY A 82 13.35 -13.41 -12.18
CA GLY A 82 12.50 -14.54 -12.55
C GLY A 82 13.03 -15.30 -13.76
N GLU A 83 13.02 -16.64 -13.70
CA GLU A 83 13.16 -17.48 -14.88
C GLU A 83 11.88 -17.39 -15.73
N GLY A 84 11.99 -16.82 -16.93
CA GLY A 84 10.89 -16.70 -17.88
C GLY A 84 10.53 -15.24 -18.15
N GLU A 85 10.98 -14.76 -19.31
CA GLU A 85 10.80 -13.40 -19.87
C GLU A 85 11.41 -12.25 -19.05
N ARG A 86 12.09 -11.35 -19.77
CA ARG A 86 12.67 -10.10 -19.27
C ARG A 86 11.56 -9.17 -18.78
N THR A 87 10.96 -9.47 -17.63
CA THR A 87 10.01 -8.59 -16.97
C THR A 87 10.84 -7.54 -16.24
N GLU A 88 10.96 -6.35 -16.80
CA GLU A 88 11.59 -5.25 -16.07
C GLU A 88 10.67 -4.83 -14.92
N ILE A 89 11.21 -4.75 -13.70
CA ILE A 89 10.48 -4.28 -12.53
C ILE A 89 10.73 -2.79 -12.41
N MET A 90 9.68 -2.00 -12.64
CA MET A 90 9.68 -0.58 -12.31
C MET A 90 9.56 -0.41 -10.80
N TYR A 91 10.41 0.43 -10.23
CA TYR A 91 10.36 0.78 -8.82
C TYR A 91 10.35 2.30 -8.65
N MET A 92 9.79 2.74 -7.53
CA MET A 92 9.92 4.10 -7.04
C MET A 92 10.24 4.04 -5.55
N ARG A 93 11.30 4.72 -5.13
CA ARG A 93 11.65 4.92 -3.74
C ARG A 93 11.53 6.40 -3.43
N ALA A 94 10.75 6.71 -2.40
CA ALA A 94 10.56 8.06 -1.93
C ALA A 94 10.43 8.05 -0.41
N LYS A 95 10.64 9.20 0.21
CA LYS A 95 10.36 9.38 1.63
C LYS A 95 8.86 9.64 1.79
N PHE A 96 8.23 8.96 2.74
CA PHE A 96 6.82 9.17 3.04
C PHE A 96 6.66 9.66 4.47
N GLU A 97 5.77 10.63 4.67
CA GLU A 97 5.25 11.00 5.98
C GLU A 97 4.01 10.14 6.29
N ARG A 98 4.08 9.38 7.38
CA ARG A 98 2.97 8.57 7.85
C ARG A 98 2.17 9.34 8.89
N ILE A 99 0.90 9.58 8.62
CA ILE A 99 -0.05 10.18 9.54
C ILE A 99 -1.06 9.12 9.95
N VAL A 100 -1.13 8.83 11.25
CA VAL A 100 -2.11 7.89 11.82
C VAL A 100 -3.27 8.70 12.36
N GLY A 101 -4.44 8.60 11.72
CA GLY A 101 -5.64 9.29 12.17
C GLY A 101 -6.35 8.54 13.30
N SER A 102 -6.57 7.24 13.10
CA SER A 102 -7.23 6.36 14.08
C SER A 102 -6.81 4.90 13.86
N ARG A 103 -7.36 3.96 14.64
CA ARG A 103 -7.17 2.51 14.44
C ARG A 103 -7.64 2.03 13.06
N ASP A 104 -8.54 2.80 12.45
CA ASP A 104 -9.19 2.51 11.19
C ASP A 104 -8.71 3.42 10.04
N SER A 105 -7.77 4.36 10.27
CA SER A 105 -7.32 5.31 9.25
C SER A 105 -5.84 5.66 9.38
N GLU A 106 -5.10 5.42 8.29
CA GLU A 106 -3.71 5.83 8.13
C GLU A 106 -3.50 6.46 6.74
N ALA A 107 -2.64 7.47 6.66
CA ALA A 107 -2.27 8.13 5.43
C ALA A 107 -0.75 8.22 5.28
N PHE A 108 -0.29 8.10 4.04
CA PHE A 108 1.10 8.23 3.65
C PHE A 108 1.22 9.32 2.58
N TYR A 109 1.97 10.36 2.87
CA TYR A 109 2.22 11.47 1.95
C TYR A 109 3.65 11.41 1.45
N MET A 110 3.84 11.35 0.14
CA MET A 110 5.18 11.41 -0.44
C MET A 110 5.78 12.80 -0.19
N LEU A 111 6.92 12.82 0.49
CA LEU A 111 7.69 14.03 0.77
C LEU A 111 8.61 14.30 -0.42
N ASN A 112 8.39 15.42 -1.09
CA ASN A 112 9.28 15.91 -2.15
C ASN A 112 10.26 16.94 -1.56
N PRO A 113 11.57 16.83 -1.85
CA PRO A 113 12.56 17.80 -1.38
C PRO A 113 12.33 19.21 -1.94
N ASP A 114 11.66 19.33 -3.09
CA ASP A 114 11.42 20.62 -3.77
C ASP A 114 10.22 21.43 -3.22
N SER A 115 9.55 20.96 -2.17
CA SER A 115 8.62 21.77 -1.33
C SER A 115 7.49 22.55 -2.03
N ASN A 116 7.08 22.17 -3.25
CA ASN A 116 6.01 22.89 -3.95
C ASN A 116 4.60 22.41 -3.52
N GLY A 117 4.23 22.74 -2.28
CA GLY A 117 2.84 22.91 -1.82
C GLY A 117 1.92 21.68 -1.67
N ALA A 118 2.14 20.56 -2.37
CA ALA A 118 1.29 19.37 -2.24
C ALA A 118 2.04 18.06 -2.55
N PRO A 119 1.77 16.96 -1.82
CA PRO A 119 2.37 15.65 -2.10
C PRO A 119 1.85 15.10 -3.43
N GLU A 120 2.75 14.83 -4.38
CA GLU A 120 2.40 14.29 -5.70
C GLU A 120 1.76 12.91 -5.63
N LEU A 121 2.09 12.12 -4.60
CA LEU A 121 1.47 10.85 -4.30
C LEU A 121 0.98 10.83 -2.85
N SER A 122 -0.30 10.50 -2.66
CA SER A 122 -0.89 10.25 -1.35
C SER A 122 -1.55 8.88 -1.33
N ILE A 123 -1.30 8.09 -0.28
CA ILE A 123 -1.88 6.77 -0.08
C ILE A 123 -2.70 6.79 1.21
N TYR A 124 -3.97 6.42 1.14
CA TYR A 124 -4.90 6.36 2.27
C TYR A 124 -5.29 4.92 2.50
N LEU A 125 -5.19 4.47 3.74
CA LEU A 125 -5.74 3.19 4.20
C LEU A 125 -6.91 3.53 5.11
N LEU A 126 -8.09 3.02 4.76
CA LEU A 126 -9.33 3.31 5.45
C LEU A 126 -10.06 2.00 5.71
N ARG A 127 -10.54 1.83 6.94
CA ARG A 127 -11.53 0.80 7.27
C ARG A 127 -12.89 1.47 7.39
N VAL A 128 -13.78 1.20 6.43
CA VAL A 128 -15.10 1.82 6.26
C VAL A 128 -16.23 0.89 6.72
#